data_AF-A0A371WUM6-F1
#
_entry.id   AF-A0A371WUM6-F1
#
_cell.length_a   1.000
_cell.length_b   1.000
_cell.length_c   1.000
_cell.angle_alpha   90.00
_cell.angle_beta   90.00
_cell.angle_gamma   90.00
#
_symmetry.space_group_name_H-M   'P 1'
#
loop_
_entity.id
_entity.type
_entity.pdbx_description
1 polymer ?
#
loop_
_entity_poly.entity_id
_entity_poly.type
_entity_poly.pdbx_seq_one_letter_code
_entity_poly.pdbx_strand_id
1 'polypeptide(L)'
;MASNGNITGIVGSFMGVSASEYTVLIIIGPILDKVFVDPRFHRVHHMMATPEEPHIHDCNFALVLPIWDIIFRTARYDLTPRQCGVDDPTIDADNDYFWAGQQWRTFRRFWRELTKRRTRQEAQEPEPAE
;
A
#
# COMPACT_ATOMS: atom_id res chain seq x y z
N MET A 1 -10.64 44.44 -19.44
CA MET A 1 -10.20 45.16 -18.23
C MET A 1 -9.69 44.15 -17.23
N ALA A 2 -8.41 44.25 -16.87
CA ALA A 2 -7.79 43.46 -15.83
C ALA A 2 -8.29 43.92 -14.45
N SER A 3 -8.37 43.00 -13.48
CA SER A 3 -8.07 43.30 -12.09
C SER A 3 -7.56 42.04 -11.41
N ASN A 4 -6.37 42.18 -10.85
CA ASN A 4 -5.58 41.16 -10.17
C ASN A 4 -6.13 40.89 -8.77
N GLY A 5 -5.95 39.65 -8.29
CA GLY A 5 -6.17 39.26 -6.90
C GLY A 5 -5.40 37.98 -6.62
N ASN A 6 -4.35 38.10 -5.82
CA ASN A 6 -3.25 37.17 -5.65
C ASN A 6 -3.57 36.08 -4.60
N ILE A 7 -2.76 35.02 -4.60
CA ILE A 7 -2.56 34.03 -3.52
C ILE A 7 -3.59 32.88 -3.44
N THR A 8 -3.16 31.66 -3.81
CA THR A 8 -3.05 30.47 -2.94
C THR A 8 -2.90 29.21 -3.82
N GLY A 9 -1.83 28.44 -3.61
CA GLY A 9 -1.78 27.05 -4.11
C GLY A 9 -0.43 26.55 -4.61
N ILE A 10 0.68 26.93 -3.98
CA ILE A 10 1.89 26.09 -4.00
C ILE A 10 1.75 25.11 -2.83
N VAL A 11 2.24 23.89 -3.06
CA VAL A 11 2.47 22.77 -2.14
C VAL A 11 1.35 21.71 -2.14
N GLY A 12 1.64 20.57 -2.77
CA GLY A 12 0.81 19.38 -2.74
C GLY A 12 1.56 18.15 -3.25
N SER A 13 2.80 17.95 -2.82
CA SER A 13 3.41 16.61 -2.81
C SER A 13 3.40 16.13 -1.36
N PHE A 14 3.17 14.84 -1.14
CA PHE A 14 2.80 14.16 0.11
C PHE A 14 1.30 14.10 0.39
N MET A 15 0.64 13.06 -0.12
CA MET A 15 -0.21 12.19 0.70
C MET A 15 -0.64 10.96 -0.10
N GLY A 16 -0.53 9.79 0.52
CA GLY A 16 -1.06 8.54 -0.02
C GLY A 16 -2.55 8.69 -0.28
N VAL A 17 -2.94 8.43 -1.53
CA VAL A 17 -4.32 8.51 -1.98
C VAL A 17 -4.96 7.14 -1.78
N SER A 18 -5.99 7.14 -0.95
CA SER A 18 -7.00 6.10 -0.82
C SER A 18 -7.45 5.63 -2.21
N ALA A 19 -7.50 4.30 -2.42
CA ALA A 19 -8.26 3.71 -3.52
C ALA A 19 -9.67 4.34 -3.49
N SER A 20 -10.19 4.97 -4.55
CA SER A 20 -10.83 4.21 -5.61
C SER A 20 -10.97 4.91 -6.99
N GLU A 21 -10.63 6.19 -7.22
CA GLU A 21 -10.98 6.83 -8.52
C GLU A 21 -9.92 7.72 -9.21
N TYR A 22 -8.72 7.88 -8.68
CA TYR A 22 -7.67 8.67 -9.37
C TYR A 22 -6.34 7.93 -9.41
N THR A 23 -6.18 7.03 -10.38
CA THR A 23 -4.84 6.56 -10.74
C THR A 23 -4.14 7.70 -11.48
N VAL A 24 -3.14 8.34 -10.86
CA VAL A 24 -2.19 9.16 -11.63
C VAL A 24 -1.36 8.20 -12.47
N LEU A 25 -1.81 7.96 -13.70
CA LEU A 25 -1.11 7.13 -14.66
C LEU A 25 -0.03 8.01 -15.32
N ILE A 26 1.18 7.99 -14.78
CA ILE A 26 2.34 8.51 -15.51
C ILE A 26 2.77 7.42 -16.49
N ILE A 27 2.30 7.50 -17.74
CA ILE A 27 2.75 6.60 -18.81
C ILE A 27 4.11 7.09 -19.27
N ILE A 28 5.18 6.36 -18.96
CA ILE A 28 6.54 6.69 -19.41
C ILE A 28 6.97 5.70 -20.49
N GLY A 29 6.19 5.48 -21.56
CA GLY A 29 6.62 4.79 -22.79
C GLY A 29 7.27 3.38 -22.72
N PRO A 30 7.30 2.62 -23.82
CA PRO A 30 7.65 1.19 -23.81
C PRO A 30 9.10 0.84 -23.42
N ILE A 31 10.01 1.81 -23.47
CA ILE A 31 11.43 1.63 -23.12
C ILE A 31 11.68 2.01 -21.65
N LEU A 32 11.08 3.10 -21.19
CA LEU A 32 11.25 3.60 -19.83
C LEU A 32 10.42 2.79 -18.83
N ASP A 33 9.30 2.16 -19.22
CA ASP A 33 8.57 1.17 -18.41
C ASP A 33 9.42 -0.08 -18.05
N LYS A 34 10.53 -0.30 -18.75
CA LYS A 34 11.50 -1.38 -18.45
C LYS A 34 12.73 -0.88 -17.68
N VAL A 35 12.86 0.44 -17.52
CA VAL A 35 13.91 1.07 -16.73
C VAL A 35 13.36 1.46 -15.36
N PHE A 36 12.17 2.07 -15.34
CA PHE A 36 11.43 2.45 -14.15
C PHE A 36 10.17 1.61 -14.02
N VAL A 37 9.83 1.31 -12.78
CA VAL A 37 8.58 0.64 -12.44
C VAL A 37 7.42 1.62 -12.61
N ASP A 38 6.48 1.27 -13.46
CA ASP A 38 5.26 2.05 -13.68
C ASP A 38 4.17 1.69 -12.65
N PRO A 39 3.18 2.57 -12.37
CA PRO A 39 2.13 2.29 -11.38
C PRO A 39 1.32 1.00 -11.67
N ARG A 40 1.20 0.60 -12.94
CA ARG A 40 0.53 -0.63 -13.34
C ARG A 40 1.27 -1.86 -12.81
N PHE A 41 2.60 -1.87 -12.91
CA PHE A 41 3.46 -2.96 -12.44
C PHE A 41 3.28 -3.22 -10.94
N HIS A 42 3.28 -2.17 -10.11
CA HIS A 42 3.00 -2.29 -8.68
C HIS A 42 1.56 -2.68 -8.36
N ARG A 43 0.60 -2.21 -9.15
CA ARG A 43 -0.80 -2.59 -8.93
C ARG A 43 -1.01 -4.09 -9.10
N VAL A 44 -0.27 -4.74 -9.99
CA VAL A 44 -0.28 -6.20 -10.12
C VAL A 44 0.18 -6.87 -8.83
N HIS A 45 1.27 -6.39 -8.22
CA HIS A 45 1.73 -6.87 -6.93
C HIS A 45 0.68 -6.72 -5.82
N HIS A 46 -0.15 -5.67 -5.86
CA HIS A 46 -1.18 -5.38 -4.86
C HIS A 46 -2.60 -5.88 -5.20
N MET A 47 -2.79 -6.72 -6.21
CA MET A 47 -4.10 -7.30 -6.54
C MET A 47 -4.60 -8.21 -5.41
N MET A 48 -5.84 -8.05 -4.91
CA MET A 48 -6.40 -8.93 -3.86
C MET A 48 -6.24 -10.43 -4.17
N ALA A 49 -5.91 -11.33 -3.25
CA ALA A 49 -5.82 -12.74 -3.61
C ALA A 49 -7.21 -13.33 -3.97
N THR A 50 -7.26 -14.34 -4.84
CA THR A 50 -8.47 -15.18 -5.01
C THR A 50 -8.16 -16.61 -4.57
N PRO A 51 -9.17 -17.45 -4.28
CA PRO A 51 -8.95 -18.86 -3.98
C PRO A 51 -8.18 -19.60 -5.07
N GLU A 52 -8.34 -19.20 -6.34
CA GLU A 52 -7.66 -19.75 -7.50
C GLU A 52 -6.22 -19.23 -7.65
N GLU A 53 -5.95 -18.00 -7.18
CA GLU A 53 -4.66 -17.31 -7.29
C GLU A 53 -4.18 -16.77 -5.91
N PRO A 54 -3.93 -17.65 -4.90
CA PRO A 54 -3.57 -17.21 -3.55
C PRO A 54 -2.19 -16.52 -3.47
N HIS A 55 -1.34 -16.74 -4.47
CA HIS A 55 0.04 -16.24 -4.56
C HIS A 55 0.21 -15.14 -5.61
N ILE A 56 -0.88 -14.46 -6.01
CA ILE A 56 -0.83 -13.43 -7.05
C ILE A 56 0.15 -12.28 -6.73
N HIS A 57 0.42 -12.05 -5.44
CA HIS A 57 1.33 -11.04 -4.92
C HIS A 57 2.82 -11.41 -5.03
N ASP A 58 3.16 -12.67 -5.31
CA ASP A 58 4.54 -13.17 -5.33
C ASP A 58 5.25 -12.81 -6.66
N CYS A 59 5.07 -11.58 -7.12
CA CYS A 59 5.65 -11.00 -8.32
C CYS A 59 5.78 -9.47 -8.20
N ASN A 60 6.56 -8.85 -9.10
CA ASN A 60 6.66 -7.40 -9.24
C ASN A 60 7.10 -6.67 -7.96
N PHE A 61 8.19 -7.11 -7.33
CA PHE A 61 8.62 -6.64 -6.01
C PHE A 61 9.31 -5.26 -6.03
N ALA A 62 9.89 -4.87 -7.16
CA ALA A 62 10.72 -3.67 -7.25
C ALA A 62 9.90 -2.39 -7.10
N LEU A 63 10.38 -1.46 -6.25
CA LEU A 63 9.76 -0.15 -6.03
C LEU A 63 10.02 0.87 -7.17
N VAL A 64 11.23 0.85 -7.73
CA VAL A 64 11.69 1.89 -8.66
C VAL A 64 12.32 1.32 -9.92
N LEU A 65 13.22 0.34 -9.79
CA LEU A 65 13.91 -0.29 -10.93
C LEU A 65 13.64 -1.80 -10.93
N PRO A 66 13.03 -2.38 -11.98
CA PRO A 66 12.61 -3.79 -12.00
C PRO A 66 13.76 -4.78 -12.28
N ILE A 67 15.02 -4.34 -12.21
CA ILE A 67 16.20 -5.13 -12.61
C ILE A 67 16.23 -6.48 -11.89
N TRP A 68 15.94 -6.49 -10.60
CA TRP A 68 15.89 -7.72 -9.80
C TRP A 68 14.75 -8.63 -10.23
N ASP A 69 13.56 -8.08 -10.48
CA ASP A 69 12.42 -8.87 -10.94
C ASP A 69 12.67 -9.49 -12.33
N ILE A 70 13.42 -8.83 -13.19
CA ILE A 70 13.79 -9.35 -14.51
C ILE A 70 14.83 -10.48 -14.37
N ILE A 71 15.89 -10.26 -13.58
CA ILE A 71 16.98 -11.24 -13.40
C ILE A 71 16.45 -12.51 -12.70
N PHE A 72 15.58 -12.36 -11.70
CA PHE A 72 14.99 -13.47 -10.96
C PHE A 72 13.66 -13.97 -11.54
N ARG A 73 13.20 -13.41 -12.66
CA ARG A 73 11.98 -13.81 -13.38
C ARG A 73 10.69 -13.70 -12.54
N THR A 74 10.63 -12.69 -11.67
CA THR A 74 9.44 -12.32 -10.90
C THR A 74 8.69 -11.13 -11.52
N ALA A 75 9.19 -10.58 -12.65
CA ALA A 75 8.51 -9.53 -13.41
C ALA A 75 7.38 -10.10 -14.28
N ARG A 76 6.13 -9.70 -13.98
CA ARG A 76 4.89 -10.07 -14.66
C ARG A 76 4.23 -8.84 -15.28
N TYR A 77 4.40 -8.70 -16.59
CA TYR A 77 3.81 -7.63 -17.41
C TYR A 77 2.52 -8.08 -18.14
N ASP A 78 2.30 -9.39 -18.19
CA ASP A 78 1.19 -10.08 -18.87
C ASP A 78 -0.15 -9.99 -18.11
N LEU A 79 -0.10 -9.61 -16.84
CA LEU A 79 -1.28 -9.50 -15.98
C LEU A 79 -2.00 -8.16 -16.16
N THR A 80 -3.33 -8.21 -16.18
CA THR A 80 -4.17 -7.01 -16.25
C THR A 80 -4.56 -6.59 -14.82
N PRO A 81 -4.20 -5.38 -14.36
CA PRO A 81 -4.53 -4.89 -13.03
C PRO A 81 -6.02 -5.00 -12.69
N ARG A 82 -6.32 -5.69 -11.59
CA ARG A 82 -7.67 -5.81 -11.00
C ARG A 82 -7.75 -5.09 -9.65
N GLN A 83 -8.86 -5.27 -8.92
CA GLN A 83 -9.08 -4.61 -7.63
C GLN A 83 -7.93 -4.89 -6.66
N CYS A 84 -7.43 -3.82 -6.05
CA CYS A 84 -6.44 -3.85 -4.97
C CYS A 84 -7.15 -3.54 -3.65
N GLY A 85 -6.61 -4.04 -2.54
CA GLY A 85 -7.08 -3.71 -1.20
C GLY A 85 -6.69 -4.78 -0.19
N VAL A 86 -7.40 -4.81 0.93
CA VAL A 86 -7.12 -5.74 2.03
C VAL A 86 -8.20 -6.81 2.07
N ASP A 87 -7.80 -8.08 2.16
CA ASP A 87 -8.75 -9.20 2.15
C ASP A 87 -9.54 -9.33 3.47
N ASP A 88 -9.06 -8.72 4.55
CA ASP A 88 -9.76 -8.69 5.84
C ASP A 88 -10.89 -7.64 5.81
N PRO A 89 -12.17 -8.06 5.91
CA PRO A 89 -13.32 -7.16 5.81
C PRO A 89 -13.39 -6.13 6.96
N THR A 90 -12.78 -6.43 8.11
CA THR A 90 -12.71 -5.49 9.24
C THR A 90 -11.74 -4.35 8.96
N ILE A 91 -10.68 -4.63 8.21
CA ILE A 91 -9.71 -3.63 7.78
C ILE A 91 -10.25 -2.88 6.56
N ASP A 92 -10.87 -3.60 5.61
CA ASP A 92 -11.44 -3.00 4.40
C ASP A 92 -12.56 -1.99 4.71
N ALA A 93 -13.38 -2.25 5.74
CA ALA A 93 -14.37 -1.30 6.25
C ALA A 93 -13.76 0.03 6.75
N ASP A 94 -12.43 0.12 6.94
CA ASP A 94 -11.81 1.39 7.26
C ASP A 94 -11.76 2.35 6.05
N ASN A 95 -11.98 1.86 4.83
CA ASN A 95 -12.09 2.66 3.61
C ASN A 95 -13.30 3.61 3.61
N ASP A 96 -14.32 3.34 4.44
CA ASP A 96 -15.49 4.22 4.61
C ASP A 96 -15.19 5.46 5.48
N TYR A 97 -14.00 5.53 6.11
CA TYR A 97 -13.61 6.66 6.93
C TYR A 97 -12.82 7.69 6.13
N PHE A 98 -13.03 8.97 6.47
CA PHE A 98 -12.11 10.01 6.04
C PHE A 98 -10.69 9.76 6.56
N TRP A 99 -9.69 10.36 5.92
CA TRP A 99 -8.26 10.17 6.20
C TRP A 99 -7.93 10.10 7.70
N ALA A 100 -8.42 11.05 8.51
CA ALA A 100 -8.14 11.09 9.94
C ALA A 100 -8.69 9.84 10.69
N GLY A 101 -9.83 9.33 10.27
CA GLY A 101 -10.42 8.11 10.83
C GLY A 101 -9.60 6.86 10.49
N GLN A 102 -9.11 6.75 9.25
CA GLN A 102 -8.20 5.68 8.84
C GLN A 102 -6.90 5.70 9.66
N GLN A 103 -6.27 6.88 9.83
CA GLN A 103 -5.05 7.03 10.62
C GLN A 103 -5.29 6.64 12.09
N TRP A 104 -6.40 7.10 12.68
CA TRP A 104 -6.74 6.82 14.07
C TRP A 104 -6.99 5.33 14.34
N ARG A 105 -7.73 4.65 13.46
CA ARG A 105 -8.03 3.22 13.61
C ARG A 105 -6.77 2.36 13.47
N THR A 106 -5.93 2.67 12.49
CA THR A 106 -4.63 2.02 12.30
C THR A 106 -3.76 2.20 13.55
N PHE A 107 -3.66 3.43 14.06
CA PHE A 107 -2.93 3.74 15.29
C PHE A 107 -3.46 2.97 16.50
N ARG A 108 -4.78 2.91 16.69
CA ARG A 108 -5.40 2.14 17.80
C ARG A 108 -5.09 0.65 17.73
N ARG A 109 -5.14 0.05 16.54
CA ARG A 109 -4.79 -1.37 16.35
C ARG A 109 -3.32 -1.61 16.65
N PHE A 110 -2.43 -0.75 16.15
CA PHE A 110 -1.01 -0.79 16.45
C PHE A 110 -0.74 -0.71 17.95
N TRP A 111 -1.32 0.27 18.65
CA TRP A 111 -1.13 0.44 20.09
C TRP A 111 -1.63 -0.76 20.90
N ARG A 112 -2.78 -1.33 20.52
CA ARG A 112 -3.33 -2.54 21.15
C ARG A 112 -2.38 -3.73 21.02
N GLU A 113 -1.74 -3.91 19.87
CA GLU A 113 -0.78 -5.00 19.70
C GLU A 113 0.53 -4.77 20.47
N LEU A 114 0.95 -3.52 20.66
CA LEU A 114 2.08 -3.20 21.55
C LEU A 114 1.77 -3.52 23.02
N THR A 115 0.56 -3.21 23.51
CA THR A 115 0.21 -3.45 24.92
C THR A 115 -0.07 -4.92 25.24
N LYS A 116 -0.64 -5.70 24.31
CA LYS A 116 -0.83 -7.16 24.47
C LYS A 116 0.49 -7.92 24.67
N ARG A 117 1.56 -7.50 23.98
CA ARG A 117 2.89 -8.13 24.10
C ARG A 117 3.46 -7.98 25.51
N ARG A 118 3.25 -6.81 26.13
CA ARG A 118 3.67 -6.54 27.51
C ARG A 118 3.00 -7.48 28.51
N THR A 119 1.68 -7.64 28.43
CA THR A 119 0.94 -8.53 29.34
C THR A 119 1.34 -10.00 29.17
N ARG A 120 1.64 -10.44 27.95
CA ARG A 120 2.11 -11.82 27.71
C ARG A 120 3.51 -12.08 28.26
N GLN A 121 4.39 -11.08 28.24
CA GLN A 121 5.73 -11.18 28.83
C GLN A 121 5.66 -11.20 30.37
N GLU A 122 4.86 -10.31 30.97
CA GLU A 122 4.61 -10.29 32.42
C GLU A 122 3.98 -11.59 32.92
N ALA A 123 3.08 -12.21 32.15
CA ALA A 123 2.46 -13.49 32.50
C ALA A 123 3.37 -14.73 32.32
N GLN A 124 4.54 -14.57 31.71
CA GLN A 124 5.47 -15.66 31.39
C GLN A 124 6.77 -15.60 32.22
N GLU A 125 6.91 -14.61 33.11
CA GLU A 125 7.92 -14.63 34.16
C GLU A 125 7.56 -15.72 35.20
N PRO A 126 8.41 -16.74 35.40
CA PRO A 126 8.14 -17.76 36.40
C PRO A 126 8.20 -17.14 37.80
N GLU A 127 7.24 -17.54 38.65
CA GLU A 127 7.22 -17.22 40.08
C GLU A 127 8.58 -17.59 40.71
N PRO A 128 9.23 -16.69 41.48
CA PRO A 128 10.53 -16.99 42.07
C PRO A 128 10.37 -18.19 42.99
N ALA A 129 11.15 -19.25 42.73
CA ALA A 129 11.17 -20.45 43.56
C ALA A 129 11.61 -20.07 44.99
N GLU A 130 10.71 -20.27 45.95
CA GLU A 130 11.01 -20.23 47.39
C GLU A 130 11.95 -21.37 47.82
#